data_AF-A0A158E3S6-F1
#
_entry.id   AF-A0A158E3S6-F1
#
_cell.length_a   1.000
_cell.length_b   1.000
_cell.length_c   1.000
_cell.angle_alpha   90.00
_cell.angle_beta   90.00
_cell.angle_gamma   90.00
#
_symmetry.space_group_name_H-M   'P 1'
#
loop_
_entity.id
_entity.type
_entity.pdbx_description
1 polymer ?
#
loop_
_entity_poly.entity_id
_entity_poly.type
_entity_poly.pdbx_seq_one_letter_code
_entity_poly.pdbx_strand_id
1 'polypeptide(L)'
;MFFEMLVAVGGYHVFRAIKRRSRSGPRSAHRAKRSSDDIGAAGEALAQAKLRTTLRWLCGDNFYLHEGTLLIEHAPGTAFPTAEIDHLAITPFGVFVFETKNWSGRIAPSNCTAMLTRIAPNGKADERRSPIEQNRSKIRFVREQLPAIWPVAGAGLFVSAEVVLHPELSTDLMALDDLPHWLRSKRAEHTGRSAVDVAKAREAVLMYADTSTEGFMAHKVRAQRLYR
;
A
#
# COMPACT_ATOMS: atom_id res chain seq x y z
N MET A 1 -61.68 -21.05 -36.16
CA MET A 1 -61.10 -19.70 -36.35
C MET A 1 -61.17 -18.84 -35.06
N PHE A 2 -60.77 -19.37 -33.90
CA PHE A 2 -60.67 -18.58 -32.65
C PHE A 2 -59.38 -18.86 -31.85
N PHE A 3 -58.56 -19.83 -32.29
CA PHE A 3 -57.31 -20.19 -31.62
C PHE A 3 -56.06 -19.49 -32.19
N GLU A 4 -56.11 -18.94 -33.40
CA GLU A 4 -54.96 -18.23 -34.00
C GLU A 4 -54.85 -16.76 -33.56
N MET A 5 -55.96 -16.13 -33.16
CA MET A 5 -55.94 -14.74 -32.67
C MET A 5 -55.39 -14.59 -31.23
N LEU A 6 -55.49 -15.63 -30.39
CA LEU A 6 -54.97 -15.58 -29.00
C LEU A 6 -53.44 -15.69 -28.94
N VAL A 7 -52.82 -16.45 -29.84
CA VAL A 7 -51.35 -16.57 -29.91
C VAL A 7 -50.71 -15.27 -30.42
N ALA A 8 -51.37 -14.58 -31.34
CA ALA A 8 -50.89 -13.30 -31.87
C ALA A 8 -50.94 -12.15 -30.84
N VAL A 9 -51.99 -12.09 -30.00
CA VAL A 9 -52.11 -11.07 -28.95
C VAL A 9 -51.15 -11.35 -27.79
N GLY A 10 -50.99 -12.62 -27.39
CA GLY A 10 -50.01 -13.02 -26.37
C GLY A 10 -48.56 -12.73 -26.79
N GLY A 11 -48.20 -13.04 -28.03
CA GLY A 11 -46.88 -12.74 -28.60
C GLY A 11 -46.56 -11.25 -28.69
N TYR A 12 -47.55 -10.41 -29.04
CA TYR A 12 -47.37 -8.97 -29.12
C TYR A 12 -47.13 -8.31 -27.75
N HIS A 13 -47.80 -8.77 -26.69
CA HIS A 13 -47.59 -8.25 -25.33
C HIS A 13 -46.24 -8.66 -24.74
N VAL A 14 -45.78 -9.90 -25.00
CA VAL A 14 -44.44 -10.38 -24.59
C VAL A 14 -43.34 -9.65 -25.39
N PHE A 15 -43.49 -9.50 -26.70
CA PHE A 15 -42.53 -8.76 -27.53
C PHE A 15 -42.47 -7.27 -27.15
N ARG A 16 -43.60 -6.64 -26.79
CA ARG A 16 -43.65 -5.25 -26.34
C ARG A 16 -43.09 -5.06 -24.92
N ALA A 17 -43.16 -6.06 -24.05
CA ALA A 17 -42.50 -6.07 -22.74
C ALA A 17 -40.97 -6.24 -22.86
N ILE A 18 -40.51 -7.07 -23.79
CA ILE A 18 -39.07 -7.27 -24.09
C ILE A 18 -38.48 -6.02 -24.76
N LYS A 19 -39.19 -5.40 -25.71
CA LYS A 19 -38.74 -4.18 -26.40
C LYS A 19 -38.80 -2.91 -25.54
N ARG A 20 -39.63 -2.90 -24.48
CA ARG A 20 -39.60 -1.86 -23.43
C ARG A 20 -38.48 -2.09 -22.40
N ARG A 21 -37.99 -3.32 -22.22
CA ARG A 21 -36.76 -3.61 -21.47
C ARG A 21 -35.47 -3.32 -22.27
N SER A 22 -35.50 -3.40 -23.60
CA SER A 22 -34.32 -3.15 -24.45
C SER A 22 -34.15 -1.69 -24.93
N ARG A 23 -34.84 -0.74 -24.31
CA ARG A 23 -34.68 0.71 -24.56
C ARG A 23 -34.11 1.47 -23.35
N SER A 24 -33.36 0.78 -22.51
CA SER A 24 -32.27 1.45 -21.80
C SER A 24 -31.17 1.74 -22.82
N GLY A 25 -31.06 2.98 -23.28
CA GLY A 25 -29.83 3.46 -23.92
C GLY A 25 -28.63 3.16 -23.02
N PRO A 26 -27.39 3.31 -23.51
CA PRO A 26 -26.21 3.14 -22.67
C PRO A 26 -26.26 4.22 -21.58
N ARG A 27 -26.91 3.91 -20.46
CA ARG A 27 -26.67 4.57 -19.19
C ARG A 27 -25.23 4.21 -18.93
N SER A 28 -24.36 5.17 -19.27
CA SER A 28 -23.03 5.33 -18.71
C SER A 28 -22.93 4.46 -17.47
N ALA A 29 -22.19 3.36 -17.60
CA ALA A 29 -21.87 2.52 -16.47
C ALA A 29 -21.25 3.50 -15.47
N HIS A 30 -22.05 3.93 -14.49
CA HIS A 30 -21.56 4.61 -13.32
C HIS A 30 -20.56 3.62 -12.74
N ARG A 31 -19.29 3.81 -13.10
CA ARG A 31 -18.13 3.14 -12.56
C ARG A 31 -18.36 3.19 -11.06
N ALA A 32 -18.78 2.06 -10.49
CA ALA A 32 -19.03 1.94 -9.07
C ALA A 32 -17.80 2.54 -8.41
N LYS A 33 -18.00 3.65 -7.70
CA LYS A 33 -16.92 4.44 -7.14
C LYS A 33 -16.29 3.52 -6.10
N ARG A 34 -15.20 2.84 -6.47
CA ARG A 34 -14.43 1.97 -5.57
C ARG A 34 -14.22 2.77 -4.29
N SER A 35 -14.50 2.15 -3.15
CA SER A 35 -14.31 2.83 -1.87
C SER A 35 -12.83 3.21 -1.73
N SER A 36 -12.51 4.21 -0.90
CA SER A 36 -11.12 4.55 -0.59
C SER A 36 -10.32 3.33 -0.15
N ASP A 37 -10.99 2.41 0.53
CA ASP A 37 -10.42 1.22 1.14
C ASP A 37 -10.08 0.17 0.06
N ASP A 38 -10.96 -0.02 -0.93
CA ASP A 38 -10.68 -0.88 -2.09
C ASP A 38 -9.50 -0.36 -2.92
N ILE A 39 -9.39 0.97 -3.02
CA ILE A 39 -8.30 1.64 -3.74
C ILE A 39 -6.98 1.47 -2.97
N GLY A 40 -7.01 1.59 -1.64
CA GLY A 40 -5.87 1.33 -0.76
C GLY A 40 -5.39 -0.10 -0.87
N ALA A 41 -6.28 -1.07 -0.67
CA ALA A 41 -5.98 -2.50 -0.72
C ALA A 41 -5.42 -2.93 -2.10
N ALA A 42 -5.97 -2.40 -3.20
CA ALA A 42 -5.44 -2.66 -4.53
C ALA A 42 -4.02 -2.09 -4.71
N GLY A 43 -3.76 -0.91 -4.14
CA GLY A 43 -2.43 -0.29 -4.14
C GLY A 43 -1.39 -1.11 -3.37
N GLU A 44 -1.74 -1.56 -2.18
CA GLU A 44 -0.91 -2.45 -1.35
C GLU A 44 -0.64 -3.79 -2.05
N ALA A 45 -1.65 -4.38 -2.70
CA ALA A 45 -1.45 -5.62 -3.46
C ALA A 45 -0.47 -5.44 -4.64
N LEU A 46 -0.51 -4.30 -5.33
CA LEU A 46 0.46 -3.96 -6.39
C LEU A 46 1.87 -3.80 -5.84
N ALA A 47 2.02 -3.09 -4.72
CA ALA A 47 3.31 -2.93 -4.04
C ALA A 47 3.88 -4.29 -3.59
N GLN A 48 3.05 -5.13 -2.97
CA GLN A 48 3.40 -6.48 -2.54
C GLN A 48 3.90 -7.35 -3.70
N ALA A 49 3.20 -7.32 -4.84
CA ALA A 49 3.59 -8.08 -6.03
C ALA A 49 4.92 -7.61 -6.63
N LYS A 50 5.13 -6.29 -6.72
CA LYS A 50 6.39 -5.70 -7.22
C LYS A 50 7.55 -6.00 -6.28
N LEU A 51 7.36 -5.85 -4.97
CA LEU A 51 8.35 -6.20 -3.94
C LEU A 51 8.77 -7.66 -4.08
N ARG A 52 7.81 -8.59 -4.11
CA ARG A 52 8.09 -10.03 -4.25
C ARG A 52 8.91 -10.34 -5.49
N THR A 53 8.49 -9.82 -6.65
CA THR A 53 9.18 -10.07 -7.92
C THR A 53 10.61 -9.52 -7.88
N THR A 54 10.78 -8.30 -7.35
CA THR A 54 12.07 -7.63 -7.26
C THR A 54 13.02 -8.31 -6.28
N LEU A 55 12.52 -8.68 -5.10
CA LEU A 55 13.29 -9.38 -4.07
C LEU A 55 13.71 -10.77 -4.54
N ARG A 56 12.83 -11.49 -5.23
CA ARG A 56 13.17 -12.80 -5.80
C ARG A 56 14.27 -12.70 -6.85
N TRP A 57 14.21 -11.66 -7.68
CA TRP A 57 15.26 -11.38 -8.65
C TRP A 57 16.61 -11.01 -7.97
N LEU A 58 16.58 -10.30 -6.84
CA LEU A 58 17.80 -9.85 -6.14
C LEU A 58 18.43 -10.88 -5.21
N CYS A 59 17.62 -11.71 -4.56
CA CYS A 59 18.00 -12.56 -3.43
C CYS A 59 17.76 -14.06 -3.69
N GLY A 60 17.14 -14.44 -4.82
CA GLY A 60 16.57 -15.78 -4.97
C GLY A 60 15.49 -16.00 -3.91
N ASP A 61 15.53 -17.13 -3.22
CA ASP A 61 14.59 -17.42 -2.13
C ASP A 61 15.13 -17.01 -0.74
N ASN A 62 16.32 -16.40 -0.66
CA ASN A 62 16.92 -15.94 0.60
C ASN A 62 16.40 -14.55 1.00
N PHE A 63 15.09 -14.44 1.21
CA PHE A 63 14.45 -13.25 1.78
C PHE A 63 13.16 -13.63 2.48
N TYR A 64 12.67 -12.76 3.36
CA TYR A 64 11.33 -12.83 3.91
C TYR A 64 10.57 -11.56 3.55
N LEU A 65 9.39 -11.71 2.98
CA LEU A 65 8.44 -10.62 2.76
C LEU A 65 7.17 -10.99 3.51
N HIS A 66 6.79 -10.17 4.49
CA HIS A 66 5.56 -10.42 5.25
C HIS A 66 4.34 -10.34 4.33
N GLU A 67 3.37 -11.24 4.52
CA GLU A 67 2.13 -11.23 3.75
C GLU A 67 1.10 -10.33 4.42
N GLY A 68 0.72 -9.26 3.72
CA GLY A 68 -0.21 -8.26 4.23
C GLY A 68 0.42 -7.29 5.23
N THR A 69 -0.45 -6.55 5.92
CA THR A 69 -0.05 -5.54 6.91
C THR A 69 0.38 -6.19 8.22
N LEU A 70 1.53 -5.79 8.74
CA LEU A 70 2.02 -6.22 10.05
C LEU A 70 1.63 -5.21 11.13
N LEU A 71 0.86 -5.63 12.14
CA LEU A 71 0.62 -4.81 13.33
C LEU A 71 1.71 -5.08 14.36
N ILE A 72 2.42 -4.04 14.78
CA ILE A 72 3.45 -4.12 15.82
C ILE A 72 3.03 -3.35 17.06
N GLU A 73 3.29 -3.91 18.25
CA GLU A 73 3.21 -3.16 19.50
C GLU A 73 4.54 -2.44 19.78
N HIS A 74 4.65 -1.19 19.37
CA HIS A 74 5.90 -0.43 19.42
C HIS A 74 6.03 0.52 20.61
N ALA A 75 4.94 0.77 21.36
CA ALA A 75 4.96 1.68 22.50
C ALA A 75 3.89 1.30 23.56
N PRO A 76 4.02 0.14 24.23
CA PRO A 76 3.08 -0.31 25.24
C PRO A 76 2.75 0.78 26.27
N GLY A 77 1.48 0.90 26.65
CA GLY A 77 1.02 1.86 27.66
C GLY A 77 0.89 3.32 27.18
N THR A 78 1.22 3.63 25.93
CA THR A 78 0.95 4.95 25.33
C THR A 78 -0.45 5.03 24.72
N ALA A 79 -0.89 6.22 24.32
CA ALA A 79 -2.17 6.41 23.62
C ALA A 79 -2.24 5.66 22.27
N PHE A 80 -1.08 5.40 21.65
CA PHE A 80 -0.95 4.68 20.38
C PHE A 80 0.14 3.63 20.51
N PRO A 81 -0.15 2.50 21.17
CA PRO A 81 0.84 1.49 21.46
C PRO A 81 1.19 0.64 20.24
N THR A 82 0.35 0.70 19.20
CA THR A 82 0.44 -0.14 18.00
C THR A 82 0.58 0.68 16.73
N ALA A 83 1.31 0.15 15.75
CA ALA A 83 1.44 0.71 14.42
C ALA A 83 1.36 -0.38 13.35
N GLU A 84 0.71 -0.05 12.24
CA GLU A 84 0.65 -0.90 11.05
C GLU A 84 1.89 -0.65 10.18
N ILE A 85 2.56 -1.72 9.73
CA ILE A 85 3.59 -1.70 8.69
C ILE A 85 2.97 -2.31 7.43
N ASP A 86 2.85 -1.52 6.36
CA ASP A 86 2.23 -1.98 5.11
C ASP A 86 3.02 -3.13 4.48
N HIS A 87 4.34 -2.98 4.41
CA HIS A 87 5.23 -4.05 3.94
C HIS A 87 6.52 -4.11 4.74
N LEU A 88 6.84 -5.32 5.22
CA LEU A 88 8.12 -5.66 5.85
C LEU A 88 8.89 -6.62 4.95
N ALA A 89 10.07 -6.21 4.49
CA ALA A 89 11.01 -7.07 3.79
C ALA A 89 12.31 -7.25 4.58
N ILE A 90 12.75 -8.49 4.74
CA ILE A 90 14.01 -8.86 5.38
C ILE A 90 14.85 -9.57 4.33
N THR A 91 16.04 -9.04 4.09
CA THR A 91 16.96 -9.50 3.05
C THR A 91 18.35 -9.65 3.65
N PRO A 92 19.29 -10.36 2.98
CA PRO A 92 20.66 -10.47 3.45
C PRO A 92 21.41 -9.14 3.53
N PHE A 93 20.89 -8.09 2.88
CA PHE A 93 21.51 -6.76 2.84
C PHE A 93 20.72 -5.69 3.61
N GLY A 94 19.66 -6.07 4.33
CA GLY A 94 18.92 -5.15 5.18
C GLY A 94 17.48 -5.54 5.47
N VAL A 95 16.92 -4.83 6.44
CA VAL A 95 15.50 -4.87 6.82
C VAL A 95 14.83 -3.58 6.37
N PHE A 96 13.72 -3.70 5.65
CA PHE A 96 13.05 -2.61 4.98
C PHE A 96 11.58 -2.54 5.36
N VAL A 97 11.15 -1.33 5.77
CA VAL A 97 9.76 -0.98 6.04
C VAL A 97 9.26 -0.06 4.93
N PHE A 98 8.23 -0.47 4.20
CA PHE A 98 7.63 0.36 3.16
C PHE A 98 6.26 0.85 3.59
N GLU A 99 5.98 2.13 3.29
CA GLU A 99 4.66 2.74 3.40
C GLU A 99 4.13 2.99 1.98
N THR A 100 2.92 2.53 1.70
CA THR A 100 2.31 2.61 0.37
C THR A 100 1.32 3.76 0.32
N LYS A 101 1.44 4.62 -0.70
CA LYS A 101 0.49 5.72 -0.97
C LYS A 101 -0.02 5.67 -2.40
N ASN A 102 -1.33 5.63 -2.56
CA ASN A 102 -1.95 5.75 -3.88
C ASN A 102 -2.24 7.23 -4.26
N TRP A 103 -1.24 8.09 -4.17
CA TRP A 103 -1.38 9.50 -4.54
C TRP A 103 -1.07 9.72 -6.01
N SER A 104 -2.02 10.33 -6.74
CA SER A 104 -1.83 10.80 -8.11
C SER A 104 -1.46 12.28 -8.17
N GLY A 105 -0.86 12.71 -9.29
CA GLY A 105 -0.44 14.09 -9.53
C GLY A 105 1.03 14.33 -9.16
N ARG A 106 1.42 15.59 -9.03
CA ARG A 106 2.79 15.98 -8.70
C ARG A 106 2.99 16.00 -7.20
N ILE A 107 4.02 15.31 -6.71
CA ILE A 107 4.44 15.33 -5.30
C ILE A 107 5.72 16.16 -5.21
N ALA A 108 5.73 17.16 -4.34
CA ALA A 108 6.84 18.08 -4.15
C ALA A 108 7.20 18.21 -2.66
N PRO A 109 8.44 18.63 -2.34
CA PRO A 109 8.80 19.01 -0.98
C PRO A 109 7.83 20.07 -0.44
N SER A 110 7.47 19.96 0.83
CA SER A 110 6.76 21.00 1.57
C SER A 110 7.76 21.89 2.32
N ASN A 111 7.31 23.06 2.75
CA ASN A 111 8.07 23.91 3.68
C ASN A 111 8.22 23.26 5.07
N CYS A 112 7.39 22.26 5.40
CA CYS A 112 7.53 21.44 6.59
C CYS A 112 8.13 20.08 6.23
N THR A 113 9.26 19.72 6.84
CA THR A 113 9.99 18.47 6.54
C THR A 113 9.19 17.19 6.82
N ALA A 114 8.20 17.25 7.71
CA ALA A 114 7.27 16.16 8.00
C ALA A 114 6.15 16.00 6.95
N MET A 115 6.02 16.95 6.02
CA MET A 115 4.93 17.05 5.07
C MET A 115 5.45 17.04 3.62
N LEU A 116 4.54 16.77 2.69
CA LEU A 116 4.74 16.86 1.25
C LEU A 116 3.55 17.61 0.66
N THR A 117 3.84 18.44 -0.34
CA THR A 117 2.80 19.10 -1.12
C THR A 117 2.38 18.18 -2.25
N ARG A 118 1.11 17.78 -2.28
CA ARG A 118 0.50 17.08 -3.42
C ARG A 118 -0.26 18.10 -4.26
N ILE A 119 0.06 18.17 -5.54
CA ILE A 119 -0.71 18.89 -6.54
C ILE A 119 -1.48 17.86 -7.35
N ALA A 120 -2.77 17.74 -7.08
CA ALA A 120 -3.65 16.79 -7.75
C ALA A 120 -3.77 17.12 -9.27
N PRO A 121 -4.22 16.16 -10.11
CA PRO A 121 -4.36 16.39 -11.56
C PRO A 121 -5.24 17.58 -11.96
N ASN A 122 -6.15 18.01 -11.07
CA ASN A 122 -7.00 19.20 -11.27
C ASN A 122 -6.32 20.52 -10.84
N GLY A 123 -5.03 20.50 -10.51
CA GLY A 123 -4.26 21.66 -10.06
C GLY A 123 -4.43 22.03 -8.58
N LYS A 124 -5.33 21.37 -7.84
CA LYS A 124 -5.50 21.65 -6.41
C LYS A 124 -4.31 21.13 -5.62
N ALA A 125 -3.72 22.00 -4.80
CA ALA A 125 -2.66 21.64 -3.87
C ALA A 125 -3.21 21.29 -2.48
N ASP A 126 -2.64 20.27 -1.84
CA ASP A 126 -2.89 19.91 -0.47
C ASP A 126 -1.64 19.35 0.23
N GLU A 127 -1.47 19.70 1.50
CA GLU A 127 -0.38 19.22 2.35
C GLU A 127 -0.73 17.85 2.93
N ARG A 128 0.22 16.91 2.84
CA ARG A 128 0.07 15.54 3.31
C ARG A 128 1.28 15.14 4.14
N ARG A 129 1.08 14.39 5.22
CA ARG A 129 2.19 13.84 6.01
C ARG A 129 3.02 12.87 5.15
N SER A 130 4.34 13.07 5.15
CA SER A 130 5.29 12.28 4.37
C SER A 130 5.26 10.79 4.78
N PRO A 131 5.32 9.84 3.83
CA PRO A 131 5.50 8.42 4.12
C PRO A 131 6.72 8.12 4.99
N ILE A 132 7.84 8.84 4.79
CA ILE A 132 9.05 8.69 5.60
C ILE A 132 8.76 9.03 7.06
N GLU A 133 8.04 10.12 7.30
CA GLU A 133 7.70 10.55 8.66
C GLU A 133 6.66 9.61 9.31
N GLN A 134 5.77 8.99 8.52
CA GLN A 134 4.86 7.95 9.02
C GLN A 134 5.61 6.66 9.41
N ASN A 135 6.68 6.30 8.70
CA ASN A 135 7.50 5.14 8.99
C ASN A 135 8.53 5.36 10.10
N ARG A 136 8.82 6.60 10.50
CA ARG A 136 9.93 6.93 11.40
C ARG A 136 9.90 6.15 12.72
N SER A 137 8.75 6.07 13.39
CA SER A 137 8.60 5.32 14.64
C SER A 137 8.73 3.81 14.41
N LYS A 138 8.16 3.29 13.32
CA LYS A 138 8.21 1.87 12.93
C LYS A 138 9.65 1.42 12.68
N ILE A 139 10.42 2.22 11.94
CA ILE A 139 11.84 1.97 11.66
C ILE A 139 12.65 2.00 12.96
N ARG A 140 12.41 3.00 13.82
CA ARG A 140 13.10 3.12 15.10
C ARG A 140 12.89 1.86 15.94
N PHE A 141 11.64 1.44 16.07
CA PHE A 141 11.27 0.24 16.79
C PHE A 141 11.95 -1.02 16.23
N VAL A 142 11.85 -1.27 14.92
CA VAL A 142 12.49 -2.44 14.28
C VAL A 142 14.00 -2.42 14.49
N ARG A 143 14.64 -1.26 14.42
CA ARG A 143 16.07 -1.11 14.69
C ARG A 143 16.46 -1.43 16.13
N GLU A 144 15.62 -1.05 17.09
CA GLU A 144 15.84 -1.35 18.52
C GLU A 144 15.77 -2.86 18.82
N GLN A 145 15.05 -3.65 18.00
CA GLN A 145 14.93 -5.10 18.18
C GLN A 145 16.01 -5.93 17.48
N LEU A 146 16.89 -5.29 16.72
CA LEU A 146 17.88 -5.96 15.87
C LEU A 146 19.31 -5.54 16.24
N PRO A 147 20.32 -6.40 15.99
CA PRO A 147 21.72 -6.02 16.10
C PRO A 147 22.04 -4.73 15.33
N ALA A 148 22.77 -3.81 15.96
CA ALA A 148 23.10 -2.51 15.38
C ALA A 148 23.90 -2.59 14.05
N ILE A 149 24.53 -3.73 13.76
CA ILE A 149 25.24 -3.99 12.51
C ILE A 149 24.28 -4.24 11.32
N TRP A 150 23.04 -4.66 11.57
CA TRP A 150 22.06 -4.91 10.52
C TRP A 150 21.36 -3.62 10.12
N PRO A 151 21.42 -3.23 8.84
CA PRO A 151 20.81 -1.99 8.40
C PRO A 151 19.28 -2.12 8.40
N VAL A 152 18.64 -1.13 9.01
CA VAL A 152 17.18 -0.96 8.98
C VAL A 152 16.87 0.38 8.33
N ALA A 153 16.13 0.34 7.22
CA ALA A 153 15.71 1.51 6.47
C ALA A 153 14.21 1.44 6.15
N GLY A 154 13.63 2.55 5.71
CA GLY A 154 12.29 2.51 5.17
C GLY A 154 12.09 3.54 4.07
N ALA A 155 11.04 3.33 3.30
CA ALA A 155 10.76 4.08 2.09
C ALA A 155 9.25 4.29 1.89
N GLY A 156 8.90 5.35 1.16
CA GLY A 156 7.55 5.58 0.66
C GLY A 156 7.41 5.11 -0.78
N LEU A 157 6.41 4.29 -1.05
CA LEU A 157 6.08 3.79 -2.38
C LEU A 157 4.81 4.46 -2.89
N PHE A 158 4.93 5.21 -3.98
CA PHE A 158 3.79 5.76 -4.71
C PHE A 158 3.34 4.79 -5.79
N VAL A 159 2.14 4.22 -5.63
CA VAL A 159 1.62 3.14 -6.50
C VAL A 159 0.73 3.63 -7.63
N SER A 160 0.36 4.91 -7.63
CA SER A 160 -0.39 5.51 -8.73
C SER A 160 0.50 5.66 -9.95
N ALA A 161 0.07 5.15 -11.10
CA ALA A 161 0.77 5.33 -12.38
C ALA A 161 0.85 6.80 -12.84
N GLU A 162 -0.03 7.66 -12.32
CA GLU A 162 -0.07 9.10 -12.61
C GLU A 162 0.76 9.94 -11.64
N VAL A 163 1.57 9.31 -10.79
CA VAL A 163 2.42 10.05 -9.85
C VAL A 163 3.62 10.65 -10.60
N VAL A 164 3.92 11.92 -10.30
CA VAL A 164 5.14 12.59 -10.78
C VAL A 164 5.89 13.12 -9.56
N LEU A 165 7.08 12.61 -9.33
CA LEU A 165 7.90 12.98 -8.19
C LEU A 165 8.84 14.13 -8.55
N HIS A 166 8.89 15.14 -7.68
CA HIS A 166 9.87 16.21 -7.82
C HIS A 166 11.30 15.68 -7.60
N PRO A 167 12.29 16.11 -8.41
CA PRO A 167 13.66 15.60 -8.30
C PRO A 167 14.36 15.93 -6.97
N GLU A 168 13.86 16.90 -6.21
CA GLU A 168 14.41 17.28 -4.90
C GLU A 168 13.82 16.46 -3.74
N LEU A 169 12.89 15.53 -4.00
CA LEU A 169 12.43 14.61 -2.97
C LEU A 169 13.57 13.67 -2.54
N SER A 170 13.49 13.19 -1.29
CA SER A 170 14.38 12.13 -0.81
C SER A 170 14.33 10.92 -1.74
N THR A 171 15.46 10.27 -1.96
CA THR A 171 15.56 9.03 -2.76
C THR A 171 14.80 7.86 -2.13
N ASP A 172 14.41 7.98 -0.86
CA ASP A 172 13.56 7.00 -0.16
C ASP A 172 12.06 7.25 -0.41
N LEU A 173 11.69 8.24 -1.22
CA LEU A 173 10.35 8.45 -1.77
C LEU A 173 10.39 8.16 -3.27
N MET A 174 9.70 7.11 -3.71
CA MET A 174 9.87 6.61 -5.07
C MET A 174 8.56 6.11 -5.69
N ALA A 175 8.50 6.13 -7.02
CA ALA A 175 7.41 5.47 -7.73
C ALA A 175 7.63 3.95 -7.70
N LEU A 176 6.56 3.19 -7.93
CA LEU A 176 6.62 1.73 -7.88
C LEU A 176 7.65 1.11 -8.84
N ASP A 177 7.91 1.76 -9.98
CA ASP A 177 8.87 1.28 -10.98
C ASP A 177 10.33 1.55 -10.63
N ASP A 178 10.60 2.46 -9.70
CA ASP A 178 11.95 2.76 -9.22
C ASP A 178 12.42 1.79 -8.12
N LEU A 179 11.50 1.02 -7.54
CA LEU A 179 11.78 0.07 -6.45
C LEU A 179 12.95 -0.90 -6.75
N PRO A 180 13.07 -1.51 -7.95
CA PRO A 180 14.23 -2.33 -8.28
C PRO A 180 15.56 -1.58 -8.21
N HIS A 181 15.60 -0.33 -8.67
CA HIS A 181 16.81 0.49 -8.63
C HIS A 181 17.17 0.86 -7.19
N TRP A 182 16.18 1.24 -6.38
CA TRP A 182 16.40 1.55 -4.98
C TRP A 182 16.94 0.35 -4.18
N LEU A 183 16.31 -0.83 -4.32
CA LEU A 183 16.77 -2.05 -3.64
C LEU A 183 18.17 -2.48 -4.11
N ARG A 184 18.50 -2.30 -5.40
CA ARG A 184 19.87 -2.51 -5.90
C ARG A 184 20.88 -1.57 -5.25
N SER A 185 20.52 -0.29 -5.06
CA SER A 185 21.38 0.68 -4.37
C SER A 185 21.64 0.24 -2.93
N LYS A 186 20.60 -0.15 -2.18
CA LYS A 186 20.75 -0.64 -0.80
C LYS A 186 21.61 -1.89 -0.72
N ARG A 187 21.49 -2.81 -1.69
CA ARG A 187 22.37 -3.98 -1.79
C ARG A 187 23.82 -3.57 -2.04
N ALA A 188 24.05 -2.62 -2.96
CA ALA A 188 25.38 -2.11 -3.28
C ALA A 188 26.03 -1.45 -2.06
N GLU A 189 25.30 -0.61 -1.33
CA GLU A 189 25.73 0.05 -0.08
C GLU A 189 26.12 -0.95 1.03
N HIS A 190 25.55 -2.15 1.01
CA HIS A 190 25.84 -3.22 1.96
C HIS A 190 27.01 -4.13 1.54
N THR A 191 27.52 -3.99 0.31
CA THR A 191 28.61 -4.85 -0.19
C THR A 191 29.82 -4.78 0.73
N GLY A 192 30.37 -5.94 1.11
CA GLY A 192 31.51 -6.04 2.02
C GLY A 192 31.17 -5.94 3.52
N ARG A 193 29.88 -5.89 3.88
CA ARG A 193 29.40 -5.96 5.27
C ARG A 193 28.88 -7.36 5.61
N SER A 194 28.77 -7.64 6.91
CA SER A 194 28.16 -8.88 7.40
C SER A 194 26.69 -8.94 7.01
N ALA A 195 26.32 -10.03 6.32
CA ALA A 195 24.97 -10.26 5.90
C ALA A 195 24.00 -10.34 7.10
N VAL A 196 22.77 -9.90 6.87
CA VAL A 196 21.66 -10.10 7.80
C VAL A 196 21.26 -11.58 7.79
N ASP A 197 21.17 -12.18 8.98
CA ASP A 197 20.57 -13.50 9.15
C ASP A 197 19.04 -13.34 9.05
N VAL A 198 18.49 -13.66 7.87
CA VAL A 198 17.08 -13.45 7.54
C VAL A 198 16.15 -14.17 8.52
N ALA A 199 16.51 -15.38 8.97
CA ALA A 199 15.69 -16.16 9.87
C ALA A 199 15.64 -15.54 11.26
N LYS A 200 16.80 -15.16 11.82
CA LYS A 200 16.88 -14.51 13.13
C LYS A 200 16.24 -13.13 13.14
N ALA A 201 16.46 -12.33 12.10
CA ALA A 201 15.82 -11.03 11.97
C ALA A 201 14.29 -11.15 11.89
N ARG A 202 13.79 -12.15 11.16
CA ARG A 202 12.35 -12.44 11.10
C ARG A 202 11.80 -12.81 12.47
N GLU A 203 12.44 -13.74 13.17
CA GLU A 203 12.01 -14.18 14.49
C GLU A 203 11.94 -13.00 15.47
N ALA A 204 12.99 -12.18 15.52
CA ALA A 204 13.06 -11.02 16.41
C ALA A 204 11.95 -9.99 16.13
N VAL A 205 11.69 -9.66 14.86
CA VAL A 205 10.64 -8.68 14.52
C VAL A 205 9.24 -9.25 14.78
N LEU A 206 9.00 -10.53 14.45
CA LEU A 206 7.69 -11.15 14.61
C LEU A 206 7.32 -11.47 16.06
N MET A 207 8.28 -11.45 17.00
CA MET A 207 8.00 -11.56 18.43
C MET A 207 7.05 -10.45 18.94
N TYR A 208 7.07 -9.28 18.27
CA TYR A 208 6.26 -8.11 18.63
C TYR A 208 5.05 -7.91 17.71
N ALA A 209 4.78 -8.89 16.84
CA ALA A 209 3.63 -8.86 15.95
C ALA A 209 2.35 -9.19 16.71
N ASP A 210 1.38 -8.28 16.69
CA ASP A 210 0.02 -8.60 17.10
C ASP A 210 -0.70 -9.26 15.91
N THR A 211 -0.94 -10.56 16.02
CA THR A 211 -1.64 -11.35 15.00
C THR A 211 -3.13 -11.53 15.31
N SER A 212 -3.62 -10.95 16.41
CA SER A 212 -4.99 -11.11 16.86
C SER A 212 -5.95 -10.22 16.04
N THR A 213 -7.09 -10.79 15.63
CA THR A 213 -8.15 -10.02 14.95
C THR A 213 -8.66 -8.88 15.84
N GLU A 214 -8.70 -9.08 17.16
CA GLU A 214 -9.09 -8.08 18.14
C GLU A 214 -8.11 -6.89 18.17
N GLY A 215 -6.80 -7.16 18.13
CA GLY A 215 -5.74 -6.16 18.05
C GLY A 215 -5.87 -5.25 16.84
N PHE A 216 -6.07 -5.84 15.66
CA PHE A 216 -6.32 -5.10 14.42
C PHE A 216 -7.59 -4.25 14.48
N MET A 217 -8.69 -4.79 15.01
CA MET A 217 -9.94 -4.03 15.14
C MET A 217 -9.79 -2.86 16.14
N ALA A 218 -9.14 -3.10 17.28
CA ALA A 218 -8.85 -2.06 18.26
C ALA A 218 -7.94 -0.97 17.69
N HIS A 219 -6.94 -1.34 16.88
CA HIS A 219 -6.09 -0.39 16.17
C HIS A 219 -6.91 0.47 15.20
N LYS A 220 -7.73 -0.13 14.32
CA LYS A 220 -8.57 0.61 13.35
C LYS A 220 -9.49 1.61 14.02
N VAL A 221 -10.13 1.24 15.15
CA VAL A 221 -10.99 2.15 15.91
C VAL A 221 -10.20 3.36 16.46
N ARG A 222 -8.97 3.15 16.94
CA ARG A 222 -8.09 4.24 17.39
C ARG A 222 -7.65 5.13 16.22
N ALA A 223 -7.25 4.54 15.10
CA ALA A 223 -6.81 5.28 13.91
C ALA A 223 -7.93 6.17 13.35
N GLN A 224 -9.17 5.70 13.30
CA GLN A 224 -10.31 6.49 12.82
C GLN A 224 -10.64 7.71 13.71
N ARG A 225 -10.29 7.66 15.00
CA ARG A 225 -10.47 8.82 15.92
C ARG A 225 -9.42 9.92 15.71
N LEU A 226 -8.26 9.59 15.13
CA LEU A 226 -7.19 10.56 14.82
C LEU A 226 -7.48 11.40 13.58
N TYR A 227 -8.30 10.89 12.64
CA TYR A 227 -8.58 11.53 11.35
C TYR A 227 -9.95 12.24 11.30
N ARG A 228 -10.61 12.42 12.45
CA ARG A 228 -11.79 13.29 12.61
C ARG A 228 -11.38 14.59 13.28
#